data_AF-A0A920TRK3-F1
#
_entry.id   AF-A0A920TRK3-F1
#
_cell.length_a   1.000
_cell.length_b   1.000
_cell.length_c   1.000
_cell.angle_alpha   90.00
_cell.angle_beta   90.00
_cell.angle_gamma   90.00
#
_symmetry.space_group_name_H-M   'P 1'
#
loop_
_entity.id
_entity.type
_entity.pdbx_description
1 polymer ?
#
loop_
_entity_poly.entity_id
_entity_poly.type
_entity_poly.pdbx_seq_one_letter_code
_entity_poly.pdbx_strand_id
1 'polypeptide(L)'
;MIPCKKYISKNQGELSENKTCSWTEVECLGACVNAPMMQINQDYYEDLNESKTEEIIKDLLEDKMPKSGSARNRQSNAPEKGRVTLLEVKNAQG
;
A
#
# COMPACT_ATOMS: atom_id res chain seq x y z
N MET A 1 10.28 1.67 4.83
CA MET A 1 10.98 0.80 5.81
C MET A 1 11.17 1.41 7.19
N ILE A 2 11.44 2.72 7.33
CA ILE A 2 11.59 3.36 8.67
C ILE A 2 10.34 3.14 9.56
N PRO A 3 9.09 3.32 9.06
CA PRO A 3 7.90 3.05 9.87
C PRO A 3 7.79 1.60 10.35
N CYS A 4 8.04 0.60 9.49
CA CYS A 4 7.98 -0.81 9.89
C CYS A 4 8.99 -1.11 11.01
N LYS A 5 10.22 -0.61 10.88
CA LYS A 5 11.28 -0.76 11.89
C LYS A 5 10.95 -0.10 13.22
N LYS A 6 10.18 0.99 13.17
CA LYS A 6 9.79 1.80 14.34
C LYS A 6 8.59 1.23 15.09
N TYR A 7 7.61 0.69 14.38
CA TYR A 7 6.32 0.31 14.95
C TYR A 7 6.07 -1.19 15.04
N ILE A 8 6.67 -2.01 14.17
CA ILE A 8 6.46 -3.47 14.17
C ILE A 8 7.60 -4.13 14.94
N SER A 9 8.83 -4.07 14.42
CA SER A 9 10.01 -4.70 15.02
C SER A 9 11.27 -4.17 14.38
N LYS A 10 12.41 -4.16 15.08
CA LYS A 10 13.68 -3.65 14.52
C LYS A 10 14.21 -4.53 13.38
N ASN A 11 14.00 -5.85 13.46
CA ASN A 11 14.49 -6.83 12.50
C ASN A 11 13.35 -7.43 11.67
N GLN A 12 13.66 -7.90 10.47
CA GLN A 12 12.71 -8.57 9.59
C GLN A 12 12.26 -9.91 10.16
N GLY A 13 11.01 -10.30 9.88
CA GLY A 13 10.45 -11.59 10.31
C GLY A 13 10.15 -11.71 11.81
N GLU A 14 10.49 -10.69 12.62
CA GLU A 14 10.09 -10.62 14.02
C GLU A 14 8.66 -10.11 14.16
N LEU A 15 7.88 -10.79 15.00
CA LEU A 15 6.51 -10.38 15.33
C LEU A 15 6.50 -9.07 16.13
N SER A 16 5.45 -8.28 15.91
CA SER A 16 5.09 -7.14 16.75
C SER A 16 4.82 -7.56 18.20
N GLU A 17 4.83 -6.59 19.12
CA GLU A 17 4.60 -6.83 20.55
C GLU A 17 3.25 -7.52 20.83
N ASN A 18 2.20 -7.12 20.10
CA ASN A 18 0.86 -7.72 20.15
C ASN A 18 0.74 -9.02 19.32
N LYS A 19 1.82 -9.47 18.66
CA LYS A 19 1.91 -10.69 17.83
C LYS A 19 0.92 -10.74 16.65
N THR A 20 0.50 -9.60 16.13
CA THR A 20 -0.46 -9.55 15.00
C THR A 20 0.20 -9.45 13.63
N CYS A 21 1.41 -8.89 13.54
CA CYS A 21 2.07 -8.69 12.25
C CYS A 21 3.60 -8.81 12.35
N SER A 22 4.24 -8.99 11.19
CA SER A 22 5.69 -8.88 10.99
C SER A 22 5.96 -8.15 9.66
N TRP A 23 7.20 -7.79 9.40
CA TRP A 23 7.58 -7.14 8.14
C TRP A 23 8.80 -7.80 7.51
N THR A 24 8.87 -7.71 6.19
CA THR A 24 9.97 -8.21 5.37
C THR A 24 10.15 -7.27 4.17
N GLU A 25 11.39 -7.03 3.78
CA GLU A 25 11.71 -6.39 2.51
C GLU A 25 11.63 -7.44 1.40
N VAL A 26 10.96 -7.08 0.32
CA VAL A 26 10.80 -7.92 -0.85
C VAL A 26 11.28 -7.18 -2.08
N GLU A 27 11.52 -7.94 -3.13
CA GLU A 27 11.82 -7.40 -4.46
C GLU A 27 10.58 -6.71 -5.07
N CYS A 28 10.63 -6.44 -6.37
CA CYS A 28 9.53 -5.80 -7.08
C CYS A 28 8.20 -6.55 -6.92
N LEU A 29 7.17 -5.81 -6.45
CA LEU A 29 5.79 -6.29 -6.30
C LEU A 29 4.88 -5.96 -7.49
N GLY A 30 5.44 -5.43 -8.59
CA GLY A 30 4.69 -5.16 -9.83
C GLY A 30 3.83 -3.89 -9.84
N ALA A 31 3.94 -3.03 -8.83
CA ALA A 31 3.18 -1.78 -8.70
C ALA A 31 4.06 -0.53 -8.93
N CYS A 32 5.00 -0.59 -9.89
CA CYS A 32 6.06 0.42 -10.06
C CYS A 32 5.52 1.83 -10.33
N VAL A 33 4.44 1.97 -11.09
CA VAL A 33 3.81 3.27 -11.38
C VAL A 33 3.24 3.90 -10.11
N ASN A 34 2.83 3.05 -9.16
CA ASN A 34 2.25 3.42 -7.87
C ASN A 34 3.26 3.33 -6.71
N ALA A 35 4.56 3.36 -7.00
CA ALA A 35 5.57 3.47 -5.95
C ALA A 35 5.46 4.83 -5.24
N PRO A 36 5.82 4.91 -3.93
CA PRO A 36 6.14 3.81 -3.02
C PRO A 36 4.91 2.98 -2.64
N MET A 37 5.09 1.70 -2.31
CA MET A 37 3.98 0.79 -2.01
C MET A 37 4.38 -0.28 -0.97
N MET A 38 3.38 -0.93 -0.38
CA MET A 38 3.53 -2.14 0.43
C MET A 38 2.38 -3.11 0.14
N GLN A 39 2.63 -4.39 0.37
CA GLN A 39 1.60 -5.42 0.34
C GLN A 39 1.34 -5.91 1.75
N ILE A 40 0.07 -5.95 2.15
CA ILE A 40 -0.37 -6.55 3.40
C ILE A 40 -1.34 -7.66 3.04
N ASN A 41 -0.99 -8.91 3.37
CA ASN A 41 -1.72 -10.09 2.92
C ASN A 41 -1.88 -10.10 1.38
N GLN A 42 -3.09 -9.99 0.87
CA GLN A 42 -3.40 -10.02 -0.57
C GLN A 42 -3.64 -8.60 -1.15
N ASP A 43 -3.58 -7.57 -0.30
CA ASP A 43 -3.95 -6.21 -0.65
C ASP A 43 -2.73 -5.32 -0.90
N TYR A 44 -2.87 -4.50 -1.92
CA TYR A 44 -1.87 -3.50 -2.31
C TYR A 44 -2.21 -2.14 -1.71
N TYR A 45 -1.22 -1.52 -1.09
CA TYR A 45 -1.28 -0.16 -0.55
C TYR A 45 -0.23 0.66 -1.28
N GLU A 46 -0.67 1.62 -2.07
CA GLU A 46 0.17 2.23 -3.08
C GLU A 46 0.19 3.76 -2.97
N ASP A 47 1.10 4.39 -3.70
CA ASP A 47 1.34 5.84 -3.69
C ASP A 47 1.59 6.40 -2.28
N LEU A 48 2.30 5.61 -1.46
CA LEU A 48 2.50 5.85 -0.05
C LEU A 48 3.54 6.95 0.22
N ASN A 49 3.33 7.64 1.33
CA ASN A 49 4.34 8.48 1.97
C ASN A 49 4.53 8.02 3.42
N GLU A 50 5.45 8.64 4.15
CA GLU A 50 5.74 8.27 5.54
C GLU A 50 4.50 8.33 6.43
N SER A 51 3.76 9.45 6.40
CA SER A 51 2.55 9.64 7.21
C SER A 51 1.47 8.58 6.93
N LYS A 52 1.21 8.25 5.66
CA LYS A 52 0.23 7.23 5.27
C LYS A 52 0.69 5.82 5.61
N THR A 53 1.99 5.57 5.51
CA THR A 53 2.58 4.30 5.96
C THR A 53 2.41 4.14 7.48
N GLU A 54 2.66 5.18 8.26
CA GLU A 54 2.48 5.16 9.72
C GLU A 54 1.01 4.94 10.12
N GLU A 55 0.07 5.60 9.45
CA GLU A 55 -1.38 5.42 9.66
C GLU A 55 -1.79 3.97 9.44
N ILE A 56 -1.40 3.38 8.30
CA ILE A 56 -1.69 1.97 7.97
C ILE A 56 -1.12 1.02 9.03
N ILE A 57 0.13 1.22 9.47
CA ILE A 57 0.75 0.34 10.47
C ILE A 57 0.05 0.45 11.82
N LYS A 58 -0.34 1.65 12.24
CA LYS A 58 -1.08 1.85 13.50
C LYS A 58 -2.44 1.17 13.45
N ASP A 59 -3.16 1.29 12.35
CA ASP A 59 -4.44 0.59 12.16
C ASP A 59 -4.26 -0.93 12.26
N LEU A 60 -3.23 -1.49 11.62
CA LEU A 60 -2.92 -2.92 11.72
C LEU A 60 -2.60 -3.38 13.16
N LEU A 61 -1.90 -2.55 13.93
CA LEU A 61 -1.60 -2.85 15.34
C LEU A 61 -2.84 -2.78 16.24
N GLU A 62 -3.88 -2.06 15.81
CA GLU A 62 -5.20 -2.01 16.44
C GLU A 62 -6.18 -3.06 15.88
N ASP A 63 -5.69 -4.03 15.09
CA ASP A 63 -6.51 -5.05 14.41
C ASP A 63 -7.56 -4.47 13.45
N LYS A 64 -7.26 -3.30 12.87
CA LYS A 64 -8.08 -2.63 11.84
C LYS A 64 -7.40 -2.78 10.49
N MET A 65 -8.19 -3.14 9.48
CA MET A 65 -7.71 -3.20 8.09
C MET A 65 -8.03 -1.87 7.38
N PRO A 66 -7.01 -1.07 7.03
CA PRO A 66 -7.23 0.16 6.27
C PRO A 66 -7.68 -0.13 4.85
N LYS A 67 -8.22 0.88 4.16
CA LYS A 67 -8.65 0.75 2.77
C LYS A 67 -7.44 0.57 1.85
N SER A 68 -7.45 -0.48 1.04
CA SER A 68 -6.41 -0.76 0.04
C SER A 68 -6.52 0.14 -1.20
N GLY A 69 -5.43 0.18 -1.98
CA GLY A 69 -5.27 0.99 -3.19
C GLY A 69 -4.38 2.21 -3.01
N SER A 70 -4.52 3.18 -3.93
CA SER A 70 -3.72 4.41 -3.94
C SER A 70 -4.09 5.35 -2.80
N ALA A 71 -3.13 5.70 -1.95
CA ALA A 71 -3.28 6.73 -0.91
C ALA A 71 -3.49 8.15 -1.50
N ARG A 72 -3.27 8.33 -2.80
CA ARG A 72 -3.49 9.58 -3.54
C ARG A 72 -4.84 9.61 -4.25
N ASN A 73 -5.70 8.62 -4.03
CA ASN A 73 -7.06 8.51 -4.57
C ASN A 73 -7.16 8.53 -6.10
N ARG A 74 -6.10 8.10 -6.81
CA ARG A 74 -6.18 7.92 -8.27
C ARG A 74 -6.77 6.55 -8.59
N GLN A 75 -7.44 6.45 -9.75
CA GLN A 75 -7.99 5.19 -10.21
C GLN A 75 -6.87 4.28 -10.73
N SER A 76 -6.54 3.23 -9.98
CA SER A 76 -5.50 2.27 -10.35
C SER A 76 -4.18 2.97 -10.69
N ASN A 77 -3.72 2.89 -11.95
CA ASN A 77 -2.50 3.50 -12.46
C ASN A 77 -2.75 4.72 -13.37
N ALA A 78 -3.95 5.32 -13.30
CA ALA A 78 -4.28 6.51 -14.06
C ALA A 78 -3.42 7.71 -13.65
N PRO A 79 -3.13 8.65 -14.57
CA PRO A 79 -2.41 9.87 -14.23
C PRO A 79 -3.16 10.69 -13.17
N GLU A 80 -2.41 11.28 -12.24
CA GLU A 80 -2.96 12.01 -11.09
C GLU A 80 -3.75 13.26 -11.46
N LYS A 81 -3.34 13.92 -12.55
CA LYS A 81 -4.03 15.12 -13.07
C LYS A 81 -5.27 14.78 -13.90
N GLY A 82 -5.73 13.53 -13.83
CA GLY A 82 -6.81 13.01 -14.63
C GLY A 82 -6.32 12.23 -15.84
N ARG A 83 -7.22 11.43 -16.40
CA ARG A 83 -6.94 10.59 -17.57
C ARG A 83 -6.64 11.46 -18.78
N VAL A 84 -5.53 11.19 -19.46
CA VAL A 84 -5.16 11.81 -20.74
C VAL A 84 -5.47 10.89 -21.93
N THR A 85 -5.84 9.66 -21.65
CA THR A 85 -6.24 8.60 -22.59
C THR A 85 -7.47 7.88 -22.03
N LEU A 86 -8.08 6.96 -22.81
CA LEU A 86 -9.31 6.25 -22.41
C LEU A 86 -10.46 7.20 -22.02
N LEU A 87 -10.55 8.35 -22.68
CA LEU A 87 -11.55 9.39 -22.38
C LEU A 87 -12.97 8.93 -22.71
N GLU A 88 -13.11 8.13 -23.76
CA GLU A 88 -14.37 7.52 -24.18
C GLU A 88 -14.60 6.19 -23.45
N VAL A 89 -15.84 5.94 -23.03
CA VAL A 89 -16.25 4.64 -22.49
C VAL A 89 -16.67 3.77 -23.66
N LYS A 90 -15.74 2.99 -24.20
CA LYS A 90 -16.07 1.87 -25.08
C LYS A 90 -16.12 0.62 -24.22
N ASN A 91 -17.32 0.29 -23.76
CA ASN A 91 -17.57 -1.06 -23.26
C ASN A 91 -17.35 -2.00 -24.44
N ALA A 92 -16.69 -3.14 -24.23
CA ALA A 92 -16.64 -4.18 -25.25
C ALA A 92 -18.09 -4.61 -25.54
N GLN A 93 -18.67 -4.09 -26.63
CA GLN A 93 -19.85 -4.70 -27.21
C GLN A 93 -19.38 -6.03 -27.81
N GLY A 94 -19.86 -7.13 -27.23
CA GLY A 94 -19.77 -8.45 -27.84
C GLY A 94 -20.58 -8.54 -29.12
#